data_AF-A0A6J2YHE4-F1
#
_entry.id   AF-A0A6J2YHE4-F1
#
_cell.length_a   1.000
_cell.length_b   1.000
_cell.length_c   1.000
_cell.angle_alpha   90.00
_cell.angle_beta   90.00
_cell.angle_gamma   90.00
#
_symmetry.space_group_name_H-M   'P 1'
#
loop_
_entity.id
_entity.type
_entity.pdbx_description
1 polymer ?
#
loop_
_entity_poly.entity_id
_entity_poly.type
_entity_poly.pdbx_seq_one_letter_code
_entity_poly.pdbx_strand_id
1 'polypeptide(L)'
;MPKKKPTPVEELLIPPQDQRICGTICLCQMTLVLSSVAIVYLTVAIYVPSTRALQSGISEHPVMCTTVRAVTVETCDWGSCGEWCLSKTSGSCMQIYVNLRQNGSNLLLANCTNIAQKFCYGKDQEVAKKNRCIADECKNLTGTFNCTTGNCIDITDSFECVYRETDPPLKCSGRRGKITCIDLHGLYNCNRGTCERIRSPYNCDRQCGDIPTRNKNVIMMSGDEVYLSQCQRCIDLDTGKEVWNESEENIVMASCLNVVNTSRGLEATDCINGTLLANNVLADMANFTYLSYLSVFNTVILDKDRKVAPPEVDLLIANDSKLLINLEGCVNTLRDECKDFLKFYGKDGTDHNARARFPCFYSTENPEVVVARFDLATTTKQFIIASLLPTTLFIVSCLTLIFCQRTVVVGDDAKMRFQGCVKAETDSVIEKAASSNNINDRGGGNSIMAL
;
A
#
# COMPACT_ATOMS: atom_id res chain seq x y z
N MET A 1 -12.22 72.90 53.00
CA MET A 1 -12.89 72.03 52.00
C MET A 1 -13.21 70.69 52.64
N PRO A 2 -14.36 70.08 52.32
CA PRO A 2 -15.03 69.09 53.17
C PRO A 2 -14.35 67.72 53.15
N LYS A 3 -14.48 66.98 54.25
CA LYS A 3 -14.08 65.56 54.36
C LYS A 3 -14.79 64.76 53.26
N LYS A 4 -14.02 64.20 52.32
CA LYS A 4 -14.52 63.25 51.33
C LYS A 4 -15.05 62.03 52.09
N LYS A 5 -16.36 61.80 52.02
CA LYS A 5 -16.98 60.53 52.46
C LYS A 5 -16.30 59.40 51.67
N PRO A 6 -15.82 58.34 52.31
CA PRO A 6 -15.34 57.17 51.56
C PRO A 6 -16.54 56.58 50.81
N THR A 7 -16.42 56.49 49.49
CA THR A 7 -17.33 55.72 48.66
C THR A 7 -17.21 54.25 49.08
N PRO A 8 -18.31 53.56 49.40
CA PRO A 8 -18.25 52.13 49.70
C PRO A 8 -17.65 51.42 48.49
N VAL A 9 -16.67 50.54 48.73
CA VAL A 9 -16.18 49.61 47.71
C VAL A 9 -17.34 48.66 47.46
N GLU A 10 -18.00 48.82 46.33
CA GLU A 10 -18.93 47.83 45.80
C GLU A 10 -18.09 46.59 45.49
N GLU A 11 -18.03 45.65 46.44
CA GLU A 11 -17.60 44.30 46.13
C GLU A 11 -18.58 43.79 45.07
N LEU A 12 -18.09 43.66 43.84
CA LEU A 12 -18.80 43.02 42.74
C LEU A 12 -18.91 41.53 43.11
N LEU A 13 -19.85 41.23 44.00
CA LEU A 13 -20.25 39.89 44.38
C LEU A 13 -20.94 39.31 43.16
N ILE A 14 -20.15 38.67 42.28
CA ILE A 14 -20.66 37.95 41.11
C ILE A 14 -21.62 36.90 41.66
N PRO A 15 -22.94 37.03 41.42
CA PRO A 15 -23.89 36.05 41.93
C PRO A 15 -23.60 34.69 41.27
N PRO A 16 -23.81 33.57 41.97
CA PRO A 16 -23.57 32.25 41.40
C PRO A 16 -24.43 32.09 40.14
N GLN A 17 -23.77 32.02 38.99
CA GLN A 17 -24.42 31.80 37.69
C GLN A 17 -24.91 30.36 37.59
N ASP A 18 -25.97 30.14 36.81
CA ASP A 18 -26.43 28.79 36.50
C ASP A 18 -25.40 28.08 35.63
N GLN A 19 -24.62 27.19 36.25
CA GLN A 19 -23.57 26.42 35.62
C GLN A 19 -24.09 25.57 34.45
N ARG A 20 -25.38 25.19 34.45
CA ARG A 20 -25.96 24.38 33.37
C ARG A 20 -26.18 25.21 32.11
N ILE A 21 -26.70 26.42 32.25
CA ILE A 21 -26.93 27.34 31.12
C ILE A 21 -25.59 27.79 30.55
N CYS A 22 -24.68 28.27 31.41
CA CYS A 22 -23.36 28.72 31.01
C CYS A 22 -22.54 27.58 30.38
N GLY A 23 -22.58 26.38 30.97
CA GLY A 23 -21.92 25.19 30.42
C GLY A 23 -22.48 24.77 29.06
N THR A 24 -23.80 24.81 28.87
CA THR A 24 -24.43 24.49 27.58
C THR A 24 -24.04 25.49 26.49
N ILE A 25 -24.06 26.80 26.78
CA ILE A 25 -23.63 27.85 25.84
C ILE A 25 -22.16 27.66 25.48
N CYS A 26 -21.29 27.42 26.47
CA CYS A 26 -19.85 27.21 26.27
C CYS A 26 -19.57 25.99 25.37
N LEU A 27 -20.22 24.85 25.64
CA LEU A 27 -20.08 23.64 24.81
C LEU A 27 -20.60 23.84 23.39
N CYS A 28 -21.73 24.54 23.22
CA CYS A 28 -22.27 24.84 21.89
C CYS A 28 -21.35 25.81 21.11
N GLN A 29 -20.75 26.80 21.79
CA GLN A 29 -19.77 27.70 21.17
C GLN A 29 -18.49 26.95 20.77
N MET A 30 -17.94 26.12 21.64
CA MET A 30 -16.77 25.28 21.33
C MET A 30 -17.03 24.34 20.15
N THR A 31 -18.16 23.63 20.16
CA THR A 31 -18.52 22.72 19.05
C THR A 31 -18.76 23.46 17.74
N LEU A 32 -19.32 24.68 17.77
CA LEU A 32 -19.47 25.53 16.58
C LEU A 32 -18.11 25.93 16.00
N VAL A 33 -17.17 26.36 16.85
CA VAL A 33 -15.82 26.73 16.39
C VAL A 33 -15.08 25.51 15.83
N LEU A 34 -15.09 24.38 16.56
CA LEU A 34 -14.40 23.16 16.14
C LEU A 34 -14.99 22.56 14.86
N SER A 35 -16.32 22.57 14.71
CA SER A 35 -16.97 22.12 13.47
C SER A 35 -16.65 23.04 12.29
N SER A 36 -16.60 24.35 12.50
CA SER A 36 -16.20 25.31 11.45
C SER A 36 -14.78 25.04 10.95
N VAL A 37 -13.83 24.89 11.88
CA VAL A 37 -12.44 24.56 11.56
C VAL A 37 -12.36 23.20 10.87
N ALA A 38 -13.08 22.19 11.37
CA ALA A 38 -13.12 20.86 10.77
C ALA A 38 -13.60 20.90 9.31
N ILE A 39 -14.66 21.65 9.00
CA ILE A 39 -15.18 21.78 7.62
C ILE A 39 -14.09 22.32 6.67
N VAL A 40 -13.36 23.36 7.08
CA VAL A 40 -12.29 23.95 6.26
C VAL A 40 -11.18 22.94 5.97
N TYR A 41 -10.69 22.23 7.00
CA TYR A 41 -9.64 21.22 6.82
C TYR A 41 -10.10 20.01 6.02
N LEU A 42 -11.30 19.50 6.30
CA LEU A 42 -11.88 18.36 5.59
C LEU A 42 -12.18 18.68 4.12
N THR A 43 -12.38 19.95 3.78
CA THR A 43 -12.54 20.36 2.38
C THR A 43 -11.31 19.99 1.55
N VAL A 44 -10.12 20.35 2.03
CA VAL A 44 -8.86 20.05 1.33
C VAL A 44 -8.48 18.58 1.47
N ALA A 45 -8.66 18.00 2.66
CA ALA A 45 -8.20 16.64 2.94
C ALA A 45 -9.10 15.53 2.39
N ILE A 46 -10.42 15.75 2.30
CA ILE A 46 -11.38 14.70 1.92
C ILE A 46 -12.31 15.15 0.79
N TYR A 47 -12.90 16.33 0.86
CA TYR A 47 -13.96 16.73 -0.10
C TYR A 47 -13.43 16.84 -1.54
N VAL A 48 -12.34 17.61 -1.76
CA VAL A 48 -11.72 17.78 -3.07
C VAL A 48 -11.20 16.45 -3.66
N PRO A 49 -10.42 15.62 -2.94
CA PRO A 49 -9.97 14.34 -3.51
C PRO A 49 -11.12 13.36 -3.76
N SER A 50 -12.13 13.31 -2.88
CA SER A 50 -13.28 12.41 -3.07
C SER A 50 -14.15 12.80 -4.26
N THR A 51 -14.39 14.10 -4.46
CA THR A 51 -15.15 14.59 -5.62
C THR A 51 -14.43 14.29 -6.93
N ARG A 52 -13.10 14.45 -6.98
CA ARG A 52 -12.28 14.03 -8.12
C ARG A 52 -12.36 12.52 -8.38
N ALA A 53 -12.31 11.70 -7.32
CA ALA A 53 -12.45 10.26 -7.45
C ALA A 53 -13.81 9.86 -8.03
N LEU A 54 -14.90 10.47 -7.56
CA LEU A 54 -16.26 10.23 -8.07
C LEU A 54 -16.43 10.67 -9.54
N GLN A 55 -15.71 11.71 -9.97
CA GLN A 55 -15.76 12.23 -11.34
C GLN A 55 -14.74 11.59 -12.28
N SER A 56 -13.84 10.74 -11.78
CA SER A 56 -12.72 10.19 -12.56
C SER A 56 -13.11 9.18 -13.64
N GLY A 57 -14.31 8.60 -13.55
CA GLY A 57 -14.76 7.55 -14.47
C GLY A 57 -13.93 6.26 -14.41
N ILE A 58 -13.11 6.09 -13.37
CA ILE A 58 -12.31 4.89 -13.17
C ILE A 58 -13.22 3.72 -12.77
N SER A 59 -13.05 2.58 -13.43
CA SER A 59 -13.76 1.35 -13.09
C SER A 59 -13.34 0.83 -11.71
N GLU A 60 -14.29 0.35 -10.91
CA GLU A 60 -14.01 -0.34 -9.64
C GLU A 60 -13.47 -1.77 -9.83
N HIS A 61 -13.59 -2.33 -11.04
CA HIS A 61 -13.04 -3.64 -11.35
C HIS A 61 -11.59 -3.51 -11.82
N PRO A 62 -10.63 -4.11 -11.08
CA PRO A 62 -9.23 -4.03 -11.45
C PRO A 62 -8.96 -4.85 -12.70
N VAL A 63 -8.05 -4.33 -13.52
CA VAL A 63 -7.39 -5.02 -14.62
C VAL A 63 -5.92 -5.24 -14.25
N MET A 64 -5.13 -5.82 -15.14
CA MET A 64 -3.74 -6.13 -14.85
C MET A 64 -2.78 -5.13 -15.48
N CYS A 65 -1.82 -4.67 -14.68
CA CYS A 65 -0.70 -3.86 -15.12
C CYS A 65 0.61 -4.65 -15.05
N THR A 66 1.43 -4.53 -16.08
CA THR A 66 2.80 -5.05 -16.11
C THR A 66 3.78 -3.87 -16.23
N THR A 67 4.73 -3.73 -15.31
CA THR A 67 5.74 -2.68 -15.39
C THR A 67 6.70 -2.91 -16.56
N VAL A 68 6.88 -1.87 -17.39
CA VAL A 68 7.72 -1.91 -18.59
C VAL A 68 9.00 -1.11 -18.42
N ARG A 69 8.91 0.05 -17.76
CA ARG A 69 10.07 0.89 -17.47
C ARG A 69 9.88 1.60 -16.14
N ALA A 70 10.97 1.75 -15.38
CA ALA A 70 11.06 2.65 -14.25
C ALA A 70 12.24 3.60 -14.46
N VAL A 71 11.97 4.90 -14.55
CA VAL A 71 12.99 5.91 -14.85
C VAL A 71 13.01 6.96 -13.75
N THR A 72 14.21 7.28 -13.26
CA THR A 72 14.43 8.41 -12.36
C THR A 72 14.80 9.63 -13.19
N VAL A 73 14.01 10.71 -13.07
CA VAL A 73 14.19 11.97 -13.80
C VAL A 73 14.51 13.08 -12.80
N GLU A 74 15.44 13.99 -13.12
CA GLU A 74 15.87 15.08 -12.21
C GLU A 74 14.88 16.24 -12.13
N THR A 75 14.16 16.52 -13.22
CA THR A 75 13.12 17.55 -13.31
C THR A 75 11.80 16.90 -13.70
N CYS A 76 10.90 16.76 -12.74
CA CYS A 76 9.66 16.03 -12.95
C CYS A 76 8.46 16.92 -13.25
N ASP A 77 7.78 16.64 -14.36
CA ASP A 77 6.43 17.14 -14.63
C ASP A 77 5.38 16.35 -13.85
N TRP A 78 5.65 15.07 -13.61
CA TRP A 78 4.83 14.13 -12.84
C TRP A 78 5.72 13.03 -12.25
N GLY A 79 5.24 12.37 -11.19
CA GLY A 79 5.89 11.22 -10.58
C GLY A 79 4.86 10.18 -10.15
N SER A 80 5.28 8.91 -10.07
CA SER A 80 4.37 7.81 -9.71
C SER A 80 3.94 7.83 -8.24
N CYS A 81 4.81 8.31 -7.36
CA CYS A 81 4.51 8.54 -5.96
C CYS A 81 5.38 9.68 -5.42
N GLY A 82 4.74 10.66 -4.78
CA GLY A 82 5.39 11.74 -4.04
C GLY A 82 4.95 11.76 -2.57
N GLU A 83 5.88 12.10 -1.68
CA GLU A 83 5.54 12.44 -0.30
C GLU A 83 5.05 13.89 -0.25
N TRP A 84 3.99 14.16 0.52
CA TRP A 84 3.36 15.47 0.72
C TRP A 84 2.65 16.06 -0.51
N CYS A 85 1.34 15.80 -0.62
CA CYS A 85 0.50 16.24 -1.74
C CYS A 85 0.33 17.77 -1.89
N LEU A 86 0.63 18.56 -0.84
CA LEU A 86 0.54 20.02 -0.89
C LEU A 86 1.74 20.66 -1.59
N SER A 87 2.87 19.97 -1.63
CA SER A 87 4.08 20.44 -2.28
C SER A 87 4.07 19.97 -3.73
N LYS A 88 4.35 20.87 -4.67
CA LYS A 88 4.70 20.42 -6.02
C LYS A 88 5.96 19.57 -5.91
N THR A 89 5.98 18.42 -6.60
CA THR A 89 7.16 17.58 -6.72
C THR A 89 8.28 18.38 -7.38
N SER A 90 9.17 18.94 -6.56
CA SER A 90 10.35 19.68 -7.03
C SER A 90 11.58 18.82 -6.75
N GLY A 91 12.37 18.53 -7.80
CA GLY A 91 13.55 17.67 -7.72
C GLY A 91 13.36 16.33 -8.43
N SER A 92 14.23 15.38 -8.12
CA SER A 92 14.22 14.08 -8.77
C SER A 92 13.02 13.24 -8.36
N CYS A 93 12.41 12.56 -9.33
CA CYS A 93 11.30 11.64 -9.06
C CYS A 93 11.39 10.40 -9.95
N MET A 94 10.70 9.34 -9.53
CA MET A 94 10.57 8.10 -10.29
C MET A 94 9.26 8.10 -11.09
N GLN A 95 9.37 7.76 -12.37
CA GLN A 95 8.26 7.59 -13.30
C GLN A 95 8.19 6.13 -13.73
N ILE A 96 7.10 5.48 -13.38
CA ILE A 96 6.82 4.07 -13.71
C ILE A 96 5.80 4.05 -14.85
N TYR A 97 6.15 3.35 -15.93
CA TYR A 97 5.25 3.10 -17.04
C TYR A 97 4.90 1.62 -17.10
N VAL A 98 3.63 1.35 -17.40
CA VAL A 98 3.05 0.02 -17.36
C VAL A 98 2.28 -0.27 -18.64
N ASN A 99 2.24 -1.53 -19.03
CA ASN A 99 1.28 -2.02 -20.01
C ASN A 99 0.00 -2.41 -19.29
N LEU A 100 -1.11 -1.87 -19.77
CA LEU A 100 -2.44 -2.15 -19.26
C LEU A 100 -3.04 -3.27 -20.09
N ARG A 101 -3.51 -4.33 -19.44
CA ARG A 101 -4.15 -5.48 -20.10
C ARG A 101 -5.36 -5.99 -19.33
N GLN A 102 -6.25 -6.69 -20.03
CA GLN A 102 -7.33 -7.45 -19.42
C GLN A 102 -6.78 -8.61 -18.57
N ASN A 103 -7.62 -9.10 -17.64
CA ASN A 103 -7.30 -10.28 -16.84
C ASN A 103 -7.17 -11.51 -17.75
N GLY A 104 -6.21 -12.37 -17.44
CA GLY A 104 -6.02 -13.67 -18.05
C GLY A 104 -7.00 -14.71 -17.50
N SER A 105 -6.67 -15.99 -17.69
CA SER A 105 -7.55 -17.10 -17.30
C SER A 105 -7.16 -17.69 -15.94
N ASN A 106 -8.12 -18.23 -15.22
CA ASN A 106 -7.88 -18.94 -13.97
C ASN A 106 -7.80 -20.46 -14.26
N LEU A 107 -6.68 -21.08 -13.93
CA LEU A 107 -6.43 -22.49 -14.25
C LEU A 107 -6.41 -23.33 -12.97
N LEU A 108 -7.07 -24.49 -13.02
CA LEU A 108 -6.94 -25.55 -12.03
C LEU A 108 -6.23 -26.74 -12.67
N LEU A 109 -5.05 -27.05 -12.14
CA LEU A 109 -4.36 -28.29 -12.44
C LEU A 109 -4.72 -29.31 -11.39
N ALA A 110 -5.45 -30.33 -11.80
CA ALA A 110 -6.02 -31.29 -10.86
C ALA A 110 -5.14 -32.52 -10.67
N ASN A 111 -5.22 -33.11 -9.48
CA ASN A 111 -4.54 -34.35 -9.10
C ASN A 111 -3.02 -34.27 -9.30
N CYS A 112 -2.42 -33.18 -8.84
CA CYS A 112 -0.99 -32.95 -8.94
C CYS A 112 -0.20 -33.75 -7.90
N THR A 113 0.91 -34.35 -8.34
CA THR A 113 1.88 -35.05 -7.50
C THR A 113 3.27 -34.47 -7.72
N ASN A 114 4.18 -34.73 -6.78
CA ASN A 114 5.60 -34.35 -6.88
C ASN A 114 5.74 -32.84 -7.21
N ILE A 115 5.07 -32.01 -6.42
CA ILE A 115 5.09 -30.54 -6.54
C ILE A 115 6.44 -30.04 -6.04
N ALA A 116 7.15 -29.30 -6.88
CA ALA A 116 8.39 -28.62 -6.57
C ALA A 116 8.21 -27.12 -6.85
N GLN A 117 8.58 -26.30 -5.87
CA GLN A 117 8.60 -24.84 -6.02
C GLN A 117 10.05 -24.39 -5.98
N LYS A 118 10.48 -23.70 -7.04
CA LYS A 118 11.80 -23.10 -7.12
C LYS A 118 11.65 -21.59 -7.13
N PHE A 119 12.15 -20.96 -6.08
CA PHE A 119 12.36 -19.52 -6.06
C PHE A 119 13.67 -19.25 -6.79
N CYS A 120 13.56 -18.64 -7.96
CA CYS A 120 14.72 -18.06 -8.60
C CYS A 120 14.80 -16.65 -8.03
N TYR A 121 15.55 -16.44 -6.95
CA TYR A 121 15.66 -15.08 -6.41
C TYR A 121 16.36 -14.17 -7.42
N GLY A 122 15.77 -13.03 -7.70
CA GLY A 122 16.55 -11.80 -7.77
C GLY A 122 16.81 -11.42 -6.34
N LYS A 123 17.98 -11.75 -5.79
CA LYS A 123 18.19 -11.66 -4.33
C LYS A 123 17.86 -10.24 -3.86
N ASP A 124 16.80 -10.11 -3.07
CA ASP A 124 16.44 -8.87 -2.38
C ASP A 124 17.70 -8.45 -1.60
N GLN A 125 18.34 -7.36 -2.01
CA GLN A 125 19.63 -6.92 -1.45
C GLN A 125 19.57 -6.74 0.08
N GLU A 126 18.37 -6.61 0.63
CA GLU A 126 18.09 -6.48 2.05
C GLU A 126 18.12 -7.80 2.83
N VAL A 127 17.69 -8.91 2.23
CA VAL A 127 17.69 -10.25 2.84
C VAL A 127 19.00 -10.99 2.57
N ALA A 128 19.71 -10.59 1.53
CA ALA A 128 20.99 -11.17 1.18
C ALA A 128 22.01 -11.04 2.32
N LYS A 129 22.83 -12.08 2.52
CA LYS A 129 23.92 -12.06 3.50
C LYS A 129 24.88 -10.91 3.17
N LYS A 130 24.92 -9.91 4.06
CA LYS A 130 25.81 -8.76 3.98
C LYS A 130 27.08 -9.06 4.77
N ASN A 131 28.23 -8.91 4.14
CA ASN A 131 29.54 -9.01 4.78
C ASN A 131 30.15 -7.60 4.87
N ARG A 132 30.46 -7.14 6.08
CA ARG A 132 31.05 -5.83 6.35
C ARG A 132 32.57 -5.96 6.42
N CYS A 133 33.29 -5.36 5.47
CA CYS A 133 34.75 -5.43 5.43
C CYS A 133 35.41 -4.72 6.62
N ILE A 134 34.78 -3.68 7.16
CA ILE A 134 35.20 -2.99 8.40
C ILE A 134 35.25 -3.97 9.58
N ALA A 135 34.30 -4.91 9.64
CA ALA A 135 34.18 -5.91 10.70
C ALA A 135 35.01 -7.16 10.44
N ASP A 136 35.99 -7.13 9.52
CA ASP A 136 36.84 -8.28 9.15
C ASP A 136 36.11 -9.44 8.44
N GLU A 137 34.85 -9.26 8.04
CA GLU A 137 34.03 -10.32 7.45
C GLU A 137 34.43 -10.64 6.00
N CYS A 138 35.24 -9.78 5.37
CA CYS A 138 35.66 -9.94 3.97
C CYS A 138 36.90 -10.83 3.76
N LYS A 139 37.46 -11.42 4.83
CA LYS A 139 38.71 -12.21 4.75
C LYS A 139 38.59 -13.50 3.93
N ASN A 140 37.41 -14.11 3.91
CA ASN A 140 37.17 -15.42 3.28
C ASN A 140 36.12 -15.37 2.16
N LEU A 141 35.86 -14.19 1.59
CA LEU A 141 34.92 -14.06 0.49
C LEU A 141 35.38 -14.88 -0.71
N THR A 142 34.48 -15.72 -1.21
CA THR A 142 34.70 -16.54 -2.39
C THR A 142 33.41 -16.52 -3.21
N GLY A 143 33.50 -16.13 -4.48
CA GLY A 143 32.36 -15.89 -5.34
C GLY A 143 32.21 -14.43 -5.76
N THR A 144 31.03 -14.07 -6.28
CA THR A 144 30.76 -12.74 -6.82
C THR A 144 29.99 -11.89 -5.81
N PHE A 145 30.45 -10.66 -5.60
CA PHE A 145 29.89 -9.74 -4.60
C PHE A 145 29.59 -8.38 -5.23
N ASN A 146 28.45 -7.79 -4.85
CA ASN A 146 28.16 -6.38 -5.11
C ASN A 146 28.40 -5.59 -3.83
N CYS A 147 29.37 -4.68 -3.85
CA CYS A 147 29.81 -3.93 -2.68
C CYS A 147 29.42 -2.45 -2.77
N THR A 148 29.03 -1.87 -1.64
CA THR A 148 28.80 -0.44 -1.49
C THR A 148 29.54 0.03 -0.24
N THR A 149 30.63 0.79 -0.43
CA THR A 149 31.48 1.32 0.65
C THR A 149 31.84 0.26 1.69
N GLY A 150 32.40 -0.86 1.25
CA GLY A 150 32.86 -1.96 2.12
C GLY A 150 31.77 -2.85 2.70
N ASN A 151 30.49 -2.61 2.38
CA ASN A 151 29.41 -3.57 2.64
C ASN A 151 29.17 -4.40 1.38
N CYS A 152 29.54 -5.68 1.41
CA CYS A 152 29.48 -6.57 0.26
C CYS A 152 28.32 -7.56 0.39
N ILE A 153 27.52 -7.65 -0.67
CA ILE A 153 26.38 -8.54 -0.78
C ILE A 153 26.76 -9.74 -1.65
N ASP A 154 26.56 -10.94 -1.14
CA ASP A 154 26.83 -12.18 -1.88
C ASP A 154 25.78 -12.43 -2.95
N ILE A 155 26.21 -12.45 -4.22
CA ILE A 155 25.35 -12.67 -5.39
C ILE A 155 25.75 -13.92 -6.18
N THR A 156 26.70 -14.71 -5.67
CA THR A 156 27.33 -15.85 -6.36
C THR A 156 26.29 -16.86 -6.88
N ASP A 157 25.34 -17.25 -6.03
CA ASP A 157 24.33 -18.26 -6.37
C ASP A 157 23.16 -17.71 -7.20
N SER A 158 23.11 -16.39 -7.42
CA SER A 158 21.97 -15.73 -8.07
C SER A 158 22.32 -15.22 -9.47
N PHE A 159 23.60 -14.92 -9.75
CA PHE A 159 24.04 -14.33 -10.99
C PHE A 159 25.34 -14.96 -11.50
N GLU A 160 25.34 -15.30 -12.78
CA GLU A 160 26.51 -15.70 -13.55
C GLU A 160 26.96 -14.50 -14.41
N CYS A 161 28.06 -13.87 -13.99
CA CYS A 161 28.63 -12.73 -14.68
C CYS A 161 29.70 -13.15 -15.68
N VAL A 162 29.49 -12.81 -16.95
CA VAL A 162 30.48 -12.91 -18.03
C VAL A 162 31.18 -11.57 -18.18
N TYR A 163 32.49 -11.54 -17.98
CA TYR A 163 33.32 -10.33 -18.05
C TYR A 163 34.69 -10.64 -18.67
N ARG A 164 35.35 -9.61 -19.21
CA ARG A 164 36.67 -9.72 -19.85
C ARG A 164 37.76 -8.94 -19.14
N GLU A 165 37.41 -7.86 -18.45
CA GLU A 165 38.34 -6.96 -17.79
C GLU A 165 38.11 -6.91 -16.28
N THR A 166 39.19 -7.05 -15.51
CA THR A 166 39.19 -6.88 -14.05
C THR A 166 40.28 -5.92 -13.60
N ASP A 167 40.03 -5.22 -12.48
CA ASP A 167 41.07 -4.46 -11.78
C ASP A 167 42.08 -5.39 -11.11
N PRO A 168 43.29 -4.88 -10.81
CA PRO A 168 44.26 -5.62 -10.01
C PRO A 168 43.68 -6.13 -8.69
N PRO A 169 44.00 -7.38 -8.29
CA PRO A 169 43.42 -8.01 -7.12
C PRO A 169 43.77 -7.29 -5.81
N LEU A 170 42.74 -6.98 -5.03
CA LEU A 170 42.83 -6.44 -3.68
C LEU A 170 42.82 -7.58 -2.65
N LYS A 171 43.77 -7.59 -1.72
CA LYS A 171 43.87 -8.63 -0.67
C LYS A 171 43.18 -8.21 0.62
N CYS A 172 41.93 -8.62 0.79
CA CYS A 172 41.14 -8.45 2.02
C CYS A 172 41.50 -9.46 3.12
N SER A 173 42.15 -10.58 2.79
CA SER A 173 42.57 -11.61 3.75
C SER A 173 43.83 -11.25 4.57
N GLY A 174 44.58 -10.23 4.16
CA GLY A 174 45.83 -9.84 4.81
C GLY A 174 45.66 -9.09 6.13
N ARG A 175 46.78 -8.83 6.84
CA ARG A 175 46.77 -8.06 8.11
C ARG A 175 46.19 -6.64 7.97
N ARG A 176 46.33 -6.01 6.79
CA ARG A 176 45.74 -4.70 6.45
C ARG A 176 44.43 -4.79 5.67
N GLY A 177 43.86 -5.99 5.53
CA GLY A 177 42.68 -6.25 4.70
C GLY A 177 41.48 -5.37 5.03
N LYS A 178 41.26 -5.04 6.32
CA LYS A 178 40.23 -4.07 6.75
C LYS A 178 40.35 -2.74 6.03
N ILE A 179 41.56 -2.18 5.96
CA ILE A 179 41.84 -0.86 5.38
C ILE A 179 41.83 -0.95 3.85
N THR A 180 42.34 -2.04 3.29
CA THR A 180 42.36 -2.24 1.84
C THR A 180 40.95 -2.39 1.25
N CYS A 181 40.01 -2.95 2.01
CA CYS A 181 38.68 -3.31 1.53
C CYS A 181 37.53 -2.52 2.19
N ILE A 182 37.84 -1.45 2.93
CA ILE A 182 36.84 -0.58 3.57
C ILE A 182 35.99 0.20 2.55
N ASP A 183 36.57 0.52 1.40
CA ASP A 183 35.94 1.36 0.37
C ASP A 183 35.62 0.57 -0.91
N LEU A 184 35.44 -0.76 -0.82
CA LEU A 184 35.01 -1.56 -1.97
C LEU A 184 33.66 -1.05 -2.48
N HIS A 185 33.59 -0.73 -3.78
CA HIS A 185 32.38 -0.23 -4.43
C HIS A 185 32.23 -0.79 -5.85
N GLY A 186 31.10 -1.43 -6.13
CA GLY A 186 30.78 -2.10 -7.40
C GLY A 186 30.87 -3.62 -7.32
N LEU A 187 30.94 -4.26 -8.49
CA LEU A 187 31.01 -5.72 -8.62
C LEU A 187 32.44 -6.24 -8.48
N TYR A 188 32.61 -7.26 -7.64
CA TYR A 188 33.88 -7.92 -7.38
C TYR A 188 33.74 -9.44 -7.53
N ASN A 189 34.72 -10.06 -8.16
CA ASN A 189 34.93 -11.50 -8.05
C ASN A 189 36.01 -11.75 -6.98
N CYS A 190 35.67 -12.48 -5.94
CA CYS A 190 36.56 -12.78 -4.83
C CYS A 190 36.92 -14.26 -4.81
N ASN A 191 38.18 -14.56 -4.50
CA ASN A 191 38.64 -15.91 -4.21
C ASN A 191 39.44 -15.90 -2.90
N ARG A 192 38.89 -16.52 -1.84
CA ARG A 192 39.50 -16.58 -0.50
C ARG A 192 39.99 -15.21 0.01
N GLY A 193 39.14 -14.19 -0.15
CA GLY A 193 39.41 -12.81 0.27
C GLY A 193 40.41 -12.05 -0.60
N THR A 194 40.75 -12.55 -1.78
CA THR A 194 41.41 -11.76 -2.84
C THR A 194 40.35 -11.37 -3.86
N CYS A 195 40.04 -10.08 -3.95
CA CYS A 195 38.91 -9.56 -4.71
C CYS A 195 39.37 -8.70 -5.89
N GLU A 196 38.89 -9.03 -7.08
CA GLU A 196 39.13 -8.30 -8.31
C GLU A 196 37.86 -7.58 -8.73
N ARG A 197 37.94 -6.27 -9.00
CA ARG A 197 36.77 -5.52 -9.45
C ARG A 197 36.47 -5.87 -10.91
N ILE A 198 35.22 -6.19 -11.22
CA ILE A 198 34.76 -6.44 -12.59
C ILE A 198 34.52 -5.08 -13.27
N ARG A 199 35.13 -4.86 -14.44
CA ARG A 199 34.92 -3.65 -15.24
C ARG A 199 33.86 -3.85 -16.32
N SER A 200 33.07 -2.81 -16.58
CA SER A 200 32.17 -2.77 -17.73
C SER A 200 33.00 -2.75 -19.03
N PRO A 201 32.61 -3.50 -20.08
CA PRO A 201 31.35 -4.23 -20.22
C PRO A 201 31.38 -5.64 -19.60
N TYR A 202 30.34 -5.96 -18.82
CA TYR A 202 30.05 -7.31 -18.32
C TYR A 202 28.56 -7.59 -18.51
N ASN A 203 28.18 -8.85 -18.67
CA ASN A 203 26.79 -9.30 -18.68
C ASN A 203 26.57 -10.26 -17.52
N CYS A 204 25.66 -9.93 -16.59
CA CYS A 204 25.35 -10.78 -15.44
C CYS A 204 23.99 -11.42 -15.64
N ASP A 205 23.96 -12.62 -16.19
CA ASP A 205 22.73 -13.37 -16.37
C ASP A 205 22.34 -14.08 -15.06
N ARG A 206 21.05 -14.24 -14.81
CA ARG A 206 20.57 -14.93 -13.61
C ARG A 206 20.88 -16.42 -13.68
N GLN A 207 21.60 -16.92 -12.67
CA GLN A 207 21.93 -18.33 -12.56
C GLN A 207 20.84 -19.08 -11.78
N CYS A 208 19.71 -19.38 -12.44
CA CYS A 208 18.74 -20.33 -11.91
C CYS A 208 18.70 -21.57 -12.82
N GLY A 209 19.80 -22.35 -12.80
CA GLY A 209 20.02 -23.48 -13.69
C GLY A 209 19.56 -24.85 -13.16
N ASP A 210 19.28 -24.92 -11.85
CA ASP A 210 18.91 -26.16 -11.18
C ASP A 210 17.39 -26.30 -10.98
N ILE A 211 16.62 -26.14 -12.06
CA ILE A 211 15.17 -26.35 -12.03
C ILE A 211 14.88 -27.81 -12.41
N PRO A 212 14.38 -28.66 -11.49
CA PRO A 212 14.18 -30.08 -11.74
C PRO A 212 12.93 -30.32 -12.59
N THR A 213 13.11 -30.42 -13.91
CA THR A 213 12.06 -30.68 -14.91
C THR A 213 11.80 -32.17 -15.11
N ARG A 214 12.64 -33.05 -14.55
CA ARG A 214 12.45 -34.50 -14.62
C ARG A 214 11.10 -34.95 -14.02
N ASN A 215 10.35 -35.75 -14.79
CA ASN A 215 9.04 -36.28 -14.41
C ASN A 215 8.06 -35.17 -13.99
N LYS A 216 8.02 -34.09 -14.79
CA LYS A 216 7.09 -32.97 -14.66
C LYS A 216 6.42 -32.74 -15.99
N ASN A 217 5.09 -32.68 -15.99
CA ASN A 217 4.28 -32.34 -17.17
C ASN A 217 3.59 -30.98 -17.03
N VAL A 218 3.86 -30.25 -15.95
CA VAL A 218 3.32 -28.92 -15.68
C VAL A 218 4.44 -28.01 -15.19
N ILE A 219 4.50 -26.81 -15.78
CA ILE A 219 5.38 -25.71 -15.38
C ILE A 219 4.58 -24.41 -15.32
N MET A 220 4.34 -23.90 -14.12
CA MET A 220 3.65 -22.62 -13.91
C MET A 220 4.63 -21.59 -13.39
N MET A 221 4.79 -20.48 -14.10
CA MET A 221 5.68 -19.39 -13.69
C MET A 221 4.88 -18.28 -13.02
N SER A 222 5.35 -17.78 -11.87
CA SER A 222 4.73 -16.71 -11.12
C SER A 222 5.79 -15.70 -10.68
N GLY A 223 6.01 -14.68 -11.51
CA GLY A 223 7.09 -13.72 -11.28
C GLY A 223 8.45 -14.40 -11.25
N ASP A 224 9.11 -14.37 -10.09
CA ASP A 224 10.43 -14.96 -9.84
C ASP A 224 10.37 -16.44 -9.42
N GLU A 225 9.17 -17.03 -9.38
CA GLU A 225 8.93 -18.38 -8.92
C GLU A 225 8.52 -19.31 -10.05
N VAL A 226 9.00 -20.54 -10.00
CA VAL A 226 8.60 -21.60 -10.92
C VAL A 226 8.03 -22.77 -10.12
N TYR A 227 6.79 -23.12 -10.42
CA TYR A 227 6.08 -24.25 -9.86
C TYR A 227 6.09 -25.38 -10.88
N LEU A 228 6.62 -26.53 -10.47
CA LEU A 228 6.71 -27.72 -11.29
C LEU A 228 5.91 -28.82 -10.63
N SER A 229 5.12 -29.55 -11.40
CA SER A 229 4.37 -30.70 -10.87
C SER A 229 4.06 -31.73 -11.95
N GLN A 230 3.57 -32.89 -11.51
CA GLN A 230 2.97 -33.89 -12.38
C GLN A 230 1.46 -33.91 -12.13
N CYS A 231 0.64 -33.38 -13.04
CA CYS A 231 -0.81 -33.32 -12.90
C CYS A 231 -1.51 -34.12 -13.99
N GLN A 232 -2.77 -34.49 -13.76
CA GLN A 232 -3.54 -35.32 -14.70
C GLN A 232 -4.31 -34.50 -15.74
N ARG A 233 -4.78 -33.31 -15.36
CA ARG A 233 -5.61 -32.47 -16.23
C ARG A 233 -5.52 -31.00 -15.85
N CYS A 234 -5.76 -30.14 -16.82
CA CYS A 234 -5.87 -28.69 -16.69
C CYS A 234 -7.29 -28.26 -17.05
N ILE A 235 -7.94 -27.54 -16.14
CA ILE A 235 -9.31 -27.07 -16.29
C ILE A 235 -9.31 -25.56 -16.16
N ASP A 236 -10.01 -24.88 -17.06
CA ASP A 236 -10.33 -23.47 -16.89
C ASP A 236 -11.44 -23.31 -15.83
N LEU A 237 -11.16 -22.55 -14.76
CA LEU A 237 -12.09 -22.36 -13.65
C LEU A 237 -13.30 -21.52 -14.03
N ASP A 238 -13.16 -20.63 -15.01
CA ASP A 238 -14.23 -19.71 -15.41
C ASP A 238 -15.28 -20.42 -16.28
N THR A 239 -14.84 -21.28 -17.21
CA THR A 239 -15.75 -22.02 -18.11
C THR A 239 -16.00 -23.47 -17.71
N GLY A 240 -15.15 -24.07 -16.86
CA GLY A 240 -15.18 -25.49 -16.53
C GLY A 240 -14.69 -26.41 -17.66
N LYS A 241 -14.13 -25.84 -18.75
CA LYS A 241 -13.61 -26.58 -19.90
C LYS A 241 -12.28 -27.24 -19.53
N GLU A 242 -12.15 -28.54 -19.78
CA GLU A 242 -10.85 -29.23 -19.75
C GLU A 242 -10.05 -28.81 -20.98
N VAL A 243 -8.89 -28.20 -20.76
CA VAL A 243 -8.04 -27.65 -21.83
C VAL A 243 -6.81 -28.50 -22.14
N TRP A 244 -6.43 -29.37 -21.22
CA TRP A 244 -5.33 -30.30 -21.42
C TRP A 244 -5.45 -31.50 -20.47
N ASN A 245 -4.92 -32.64 -20.92
CA ASN A 245 -4.86 -33.89 -20.17
C ASN A 245 -3.47 -34.54 -20.31
N GLU A 246 -3.03 -35.28 -19.30
CA GLU A 246 -1.78 -36.05 -19.29
C GLU A 246 -1.65 -37.02 -20.47
N SER A 247 -2.79 -37.48 -21.02
CA SER A 247 -2.83 -38.38 -22.19
C SER A 247 -2.25 -37.78 -23.47
N GLU A 248 -2.09 -36.45 -23.54
CA GLU A 248 -1.54 -35.76 -24.72
C GLU A 248 -0.01 -35.81 -24.81
N GLU A 249 0.67 -36.36 -23.78
CA GLU A 249 2.14 -36.47 -23.71
C GLU A 249 2.89 -35.14 -23.97
N ASN A 250 2.26 -34.02 -23.63
CA ASN A 250 2.84 -32.69 -23.70
C ASN A 250 2.95 -32.08 -22.30
N ILE A 251 3.88 -31.15 -22.15
CA ILE A 251 4.11 -30.39 -20.92
C ILE A 251 3.35 -29.06 -21.05
N VAL A 252 2.49 -28.77 -20.08
CA VAL A 252 1.79 -27.48 -20.02
C VAL A 252 2.69 -26.45 -19.38
N MET A 253 2.78 -25.29 -20.01
CA MET A 253 3.49 -24.14 -19.48
C MET A 253 2.63 -22.88 -19.55
N ALA A 254 2.56 -22.10 -18.46
CA ALA A 254 1.92 -20.79 -18.48
C ALA A 254 2.57 -19.81 -17.49
N SER A 255 2.34 -18.51 -17.68
CA SER A 255 2.80 -17.46 -16.79
C SER A 255 1.62 -16.82 -16.07
N CYS A 256 1.54 -16.97 -14.76
CA CYS A 256 0.39 -16.57 -13.93
C CYS A 256 0.78 -15.50 -12.90
N LEU A 257 -0.20 -14.78 -12.36
CA LEU A 257 0.04 -13.78 -11.31
C LEU A 257 0.35 -14.45 -9.97
N ASN A 258 -0.42 -15.48 -9.63
CA ASN A 258 -0.27 -16.23 -8.39
C ASN A 258 -0.56 -17.70 -8.62
N VAL A 259 0.14 -18.57 -7.90
CA VAL A 259 -0.04 -20.03 -7.95
C VAL A 259 -0.06 -20.56 -6.52
N VAL A 260 -1.17 -21.19 -6.16
CA VAL A 260 -1.40 -21.72 -4.81
C VAL A 260 -1.61 -23.22 -4.88
N ASN A 261 -0.94 -23.95 -3.99
CA ASN A 261 -1.17 -25.38 -3.82
C ASN A 261 -2.38 -25.61 -2.91
N THR A 262 -3.42 -26.24 -3.46
CA THR A 262 -4.68 -26.54 -2.78
C THR A 262 -4.91 -28.05 -2.69
N SER A 263 -5.94 -28.48 -1.96
CA SER A 263 -6.32 -29.89 -1.89
C SER A 263 -6.78 -30.48 -3.22
N ARG A 264 -7.21 -29.64 -4.18
CA ARG A 264 -7.63 -30.05 -5.53
C ARG A 264 -6.46 -30.13 -6.51
N GLY A 265 -5.30 -29.59 -6.14
CA GLY A 265 -4.11 -29.47 -6.97
C GLY A 265 -3.60 -28.02 -7.02
N LEU A 266 -2.93 -27.63 -8.10
CA LEU A 266 -2.41 -26.27 -8.25
C LEU A 266 -3.49 -25.36 -8.85
N GLU A 267 -3.85 -24.32 -8.11
CA GLU A 267 -4.74 -23.25 -8.56
C GLU A 267 -3.89 -22.05 -8.96
N ALA A 268 -4.02 -21.62 -10.21
CA ALA A 268 -3.25 -20.54 -10.79
C ALA A 268 -4.20 -19.44 -11.29
N THR A 269 -3.92 -18.19 -10.92
CA THR A 269 -4.78 -17.05 -11.23
C THR A 269 -4.12 -16.10 -12.23
N ASP A 270 -4.94 -15.50 -13.10
CA ASP A 270 -4.50 -14.55 -14.13
C ASP A 270 -3.33 -15.10 -14.98
N CYS A 271 -3.54 -16.27 -15.58
CA CYS A 271 -2.58 -16.94 -16.44
C CYS A 271 -2.62 -16.40 -17.87
N ILE A 272 -1.43 -16.17 -18.42
CA ILE A 272 -1.17 -15.72 -19.80
C ILE A 272 -0.06 -16.56 -20.43
N ASN A 273 0.05 -16.48 -21.75
CA ASN A 273 1.03 -17.22 -22.54
C ASN A 273 1.03 -18.74 -22.24
N GLY A 274 -0.17 -19.33 -22.21
CA GLY A 274 -0.35 -20.77 -22.06
C GLY A 274 0.14 -21.49 -23.32
N THR A 275 1.08 -22.41 -23.16
CA THR A 275 1.67 -23.16 -24.27
C THR A 275 1.85 -24.63 -23.93
N LEU A 276 1.94 -25.46 -24.97
CA LEU A 276 2.23 -26.88 -24.89
C LEU A 276 3.65 -27.12 -25.41
N LEU A 277 4.46 -27.80 -24.62
CA LEU A 277 5.83 -28.18 -24.95
C LEU A 277 5.89 -29.69 -25.18
N ALA A 278 6.63 -30.13 -26.19
CA ALA A 278 6.90 -31.55 -26.36
C ALA A 278 7.85 -32.06 -25.26
N ASN A 279 7.67 -33.31 -24.83
CA ASN A 279 8.46 -33.94 -23.76
C ASN A 279 9.98 -33.97 -23.99
N ASN A 280 10.42 -33.86 -25.24
CA ASN A 280 11.85 -33.88 -25.62
C ASN A 280 12.53 -32.50 -25.59
N VAL A 281 11.77 -31.41 -25.37
CA VAL A 281 12.31 -30.04 -25.38
C VAL A 281 13.07 -29.73 -24.08
N LEU A 282 12.67 -30.34 -22.97
CA LEU A 282 13.27 -30.11 -21.66
C LEU A 282 14.21 -31.27 -21.29
N ALA A 283 15.40 -30.94 -20.80
CA ALA A 283 16.29 -31.89 -20.15
C ALA A 283 15.80 -32.23 -18.73
N ASP A 284 16.54 -33.06 -17.99
CA ASP A 284 16.22 -33.35 -16.58
C ASP A 284 16.28 -32.11 -15.67
N MET A 285 17.09 -31.13 -16.06
CA MET A 285 17.27 -29.83 -15.42
C MET A 285 17.13 -28.71 -16.45
N ALA A 286 16.51 -27.61 -16.08
CA ALA A 286 16.31 -26.45 -16.95
C ALA A 286 16.75 -25.13 -16.31
N ASN A 287 17.05 -24.16 -17.17
CA ASN A 287 17.42 -22.81 -16.77
C ASN A 287 16.20 -21.88 -16.79
N PHE A 288 16.06 -21.00 -15.80
CA PHE A 288 14.96 -20.01 -15.75
C PHE A 288 14.89 -19.12 -16.98
N THR A 289 16.03 -18.67 -17.50
CA THR A 289 16.10 -17.87 -18.73
C THR A 289 15.54 -18.62 -19.93
N TYR A 290 15.81 -19.94 -20.01
CA TYR A 290 15.30 -20.78 -21.08
C TYR A 290 13.79 -21.00 -20.96
N LEU A 291 13.29 -21.28 -19.75
CA LEU A 291 11.85 -21.36 -19.47
C LEU A 291 11.13 -20.04 -19.78
N SER A 292 11.71 -18.91 -19.37
CA SER A 292 11.15 -17.58 -19.65
C SER A 292 11.07 -17.31 -21.15
N TYR A 293 12.11 -17.65 -21.90
CA TYR A 293 12.10 -17.59 -23.36
C TYR A 293 11.00 -18.48 -23.97
N LEU A 294 10.92 -19.75 -23.55
CA LEU A 294 9.90 -20.68 -24.06
C LEU A 294 8.48 -20.17 -23.80
N SER A 295 8.23 -19.55 -22.64
CA SER A 295 6.91 -19.02 -22.32
C SER A 295 6.43 -17.94 -23.28
N VAL A 296 7.34 -17.17 -23.90
CA VAL A 296 6.97 -16.06 -24.79
C VAL A 296 7.02 -16.48 -26.26
N PHE A 297 8.02 -17.30 -26.63
CA PHE A 297 8.32 -17.60 -28.03
C PHE A 297 7.76 -18.93 -28.53
N ASN A 298 7.29 -19.81 -27.64
CA ASN A 298 6.69 -21.07 -28.09
C ASN A 298 5.39 -20.79 -28.87
N THR A 299 5.24 -21.44 -30.02
CA THR A 299 4.14 -21.17 -30.97
C THR A 299 2.93 -22.06 -30.75
N VAL A 300 3.07 -23.14 -30.00
CA VAL A 300 1.97 -24.07 -29.70
C VAL A 300 1.21 -23.56 -28.49
N ILE A 301 0.11 -22.84 -28.77
CA ILE A 301 -0.81 -22.33 -27.76
C ILE A 301 -1.59 -23.46 -27.06
N LEU A 302 -1.87 -23.28 -25.77
CA LEU A 302 -2.61 -24.23 -24.94
C LEU A 302 -4.04 -24.45 -25.45
N ASP A 303 -4.76 -23.37 -25.72
CA ASP A 303 -6.13 -23.40 -26.25
C ASP A 303 -6.16 -22.80 -27.65
N LYS A 304 -6.61 -23.59 -28.63
CA LYS A 304 -6.66 -23.17 -30.05
C LYS A 304 -7.61 -21.98 -30.26
N ASP A 305 -8.62 -21.84 -29.41
CA ASP A 305 -9.56 -20.73 -29.45
C ASP A 305 -8.97 -19.42 -28.90
N ARG A 306 -7.74 -19.45 -28.34
CA ARG A 306 -7.08 -18.33 -27.67
C ARG A 306 -7.93 -17.68 -26.58
N LYS A 307 -8.72 -18.48 -25.87
CA LYS A 307 -9.53 -17.99 -24.74
C LYS A 307 -8.91 -18.34 -23.41
N VAL A 308 -8.28 -19.51 -23.32
CA VAL A 308 -7.65 -19.98 -22.08
C VAL A 308 -6.14 -19.72 -22.12
N ALA A 309 -5.67 -18.94 -21.15
CA ALA A 309 -4.31 -18.43 -21.03
C ALA A 309 -3.76 -17.83 -22.35
N PRO A 310 -4.45 -16.82 -22.92
CA PRO A 310 -4.07 -16.25 -24.21
C PRO A 310 -2.71 -15.54 -24.17
N PRO A 311 -2.10 -15.28 -25.34
CA PRO A 311 -0.92 -14.44 -25.44
C PRO A 311 -1.16 -13.04 -24.85
N GLU A 312 -0.16 -12.46 -24.18
CA GLU A 312 -0.28 -11.15 -23.52
C GLU A 312 -0.75 -10.04 -24.48
N VAL A 313 -0.30 -10.10 -25.74
CA VAL A 313 -0.61 -9.12 -26.78
C VAL A 313 -2.11 -9.09 -27.11
N ASP A 314 -2.79 -10.23 -27.01
CA ASP A 314 -4.23 -10.33 -27.31
C ASP A 314 -5.09 -9.70 -26.19
N LEU A 315 -4.52 -9.48 -25.00
CA LEU A 315 -5.19 -8.87 -23.84
C LEU A 315 -4.87 -7.37 -23.67
N LEU A 316 -3.97 -6.81 -24.48
CA LEU A 316 -3.47 -5.44 -24.29
C LEU A 316 -4.57 -4.40 -24.52
N ILE A 317 -4.73 -3.47 -23.57
CA ILE A 317 -5.66 -2.33 -23.65
C ILE A 317 -4.89 -1.07 -24.06
N ALA A 318 -3.77 -0.80 -23.38
CA ALA A 318 -2.91 0.35 -23.65
C ALA A 318 -1.46 0.02 -23.32
N ASN A 319 -0.54 0.61 -24.07
CA ASN A 319 0.89 0.52 -23.84
C ASN A 319 1.40 1.79 -23.15
N ASP A 320 2.44 1.63 -22.33
CA ASP A 320 3.17 2.76 -21.74
C ASP A 320 2.30 3.75 -20.94
N SER A 321 1.28 3.25 -20.23
CA SER A 321 0.46 4.06 -19.33
C SER A 321 1.25 4.49 -18.10
N LYS A 322 0.97 5.70 -17.60
CA LYS A 322 1.58 6.28 -16.39
C LYS A 322 0.95 5.65 -15.15
N LEU A 323 1.77 5.02 -14.31
CA LEU A 323 1.31 4.46 -13.05
C LEU A 323 1.40 5.51 -11.94
N LEU A 324 0.29 5.75 -11.25
CA LEU A 324 0.21 6.57 -10.05
C LEU A 324 -0.25 5.73 -8.85
N ILE A 325 0.24 6.06 -7.65
CA ILE A 325 -0.21 5.38 -6.41
C ILE A 325 -1.71 5.57 -6.16
N ASN A 326 -2.22 6.78 -6.41
CA ASN A 326 -3.61 7.21 -6.34
C ASN A 326 -3.86 8.28 -7.43
N LEU A 327 -5.08 8.83 -7.51
CA LEU A 327 -5.42 9.90 -8.45
C LEU A 327 -4.53 11.17 -8.38
N GLU A 328 -3.92 11.44 -7.22
CA GLU A 328 -3.07 12.62 -7.01
C GLU A 328 -1.57 12.32 -7.21
N GLY A 329 -1.18 11.04 -7.27
CA GLY A 329 0.22 10.62 -7.37
C GLY A 329 1.04 10.85 -6.10
N CYS A 330 0.40 10.98 -4.93
CA CYS A 330 1.10 11.34 -3.69
C CYS A 330 0.42 10.79 -2.42
N VAL A 331 1.18 10.75 -1.32
CA VAL A 331 0.70 10.35 0.01
C VAL A 331 1.08 11.39 1.05
N ASN A 332 0.25 11.54 2.08
CA ASN A 332 0.47 12.47 3.19
C ASN A 332 0.94 11.77 4.47
N THR A 333 1.36 10.51 4.38
CA THR A 333 1.75 9.68 5.51
C THR A 333 3.28 9.52 5.53
N LEU A 334 3.93 9.92 6.62
CA LEU A 334 5.36 9.71 6.89
C LEU A 334 5.72 8.24 7.20
N ARG A 335 5.17 7.29 6.42
CA ARG A 335 5.28 5.84 6.63
C ARG A 335 6.12 5.15 5.55
N ASP A 336 6.93 5.91 4.82
CA ASP A 336 7.74 5.42 3.70
C ASP A 336 6.90 4.68 2.63
N GLU A 337 5.61 5.02 2.49
CA GLU A 337 4.72 4.31 1.56
C GLU A 337 5.18 4.47 0.12
N CYS A 338 5.71 5.64 -0.26
CA CYS A 338 6.26 5.82 -1.60
C CYS A 338 7.52 4.98 -1.83
N LYS A 339 8.36 4.81 -0.80
CA LYS A 339 9.55 3.96 -0.92
C LYS A 339 9.16 2.51 -1.19
N ASP A 340 8.20 1.99 -0.44
CA ASP A 340 7.69 0.63 -0.61
C ASP A 340 6.96 0.47 -1.95
N PHE A 341 6.19 1.48 -2.34
CA PHE A 341 5.52 1.52 -3.64
C PHE A 341 6.54 1.43 -4.78
N LEU A 342 7.53 2.31 -4.81
CA LEU A 342 8.55 2.32 -5.86
C LEU A 342 9.37 1.02 -5.88
N LYS A 343 9.66 0.43 -4.71
CA LYS A 343 10.36 -0.86 -4.60
C LYS A 343 9.56 -2.01 -5.24
N PHE A 344 8.25 -2.07 -5.01
CA PHE A 344 7.42 -3.16 -5.52
C PHE A 344 7.01 -2.96 -6.98
N TYR A 345 6.47 -1.79 -7.31
CA TYR A 345 5.90 -1.48 -8.62
C TYR A 345 6.96 -1.06 -9.65
N GLY A 346 8.15 -0.62 -9.21
CA GLY A 346 9.24 -0.19 -10.09
C GLY A 346 10.04 -1.31 -10.74
N LYS A 347 9.72 -2.59 -10.50
CA LYS A 347 10.43 -3.72 -11.12
C LYS A 347 10.09 -3.84 -12.61
N ASP A 348 10.93 -3.28 -13.45
CA ASP A 348 10.79 -3.30 -14.93
C ASP A 348 11.54 -4.46 -15.61
N GLY A 349 12.29 -5.24 -14.83
CA GLY A 349 13.06 -6.38 -15.28
C GLY A 349 14.45 -6.04 -15.82
N THR A 350 14.89 -4.79 -15.73
CA THR A 350 16.28 -4.39 -16.07
C THR A 350 17.31 -5.06 -15.16
N ASP A 351 16.97 -5.27 -13.89
CA ASP A 351 17.81 -5.97 -12.91
C ASP A 351 17.77 -7.51 -13.03
N HIS A 352 17.32 -8.05 -14.18
CA HIS A 352 17.09 -9.48 -14.41
C HIS A 352 16.06 -10.13 -13.44
N ASN A 353 15.21 -9.30 -12.83
CA ASN A 353 14.04 -9.74 -12.06
C ASN A 353 12.83 -9.89 -12.96
N ALA A 354 11.84 -10.67 -12.54
CA ALA A 354 10.56 -10.64 -13.21
C ALA A 354 9.93 -9.24 -13.12
N ARG A 355 9.28 -8.81 -14.20
CA ARG A 355 8.50 -7.58 -14.24
C ARG A 355 7.40 -7.64 -13.19
N ALA A 356 7.17 -6.54 -12.48
CA ALA A 356 6.05 -6.43 -11.56
C ALA A 356 4.74 -6.55 -12.34
N ARG A 357 3.90 -7.51 -11.91
CA ARG A 357 2.52 -7.66 -12.37
C ARG A 357 1.59 -7.48 -11.17
N PHE A 358 0.56 -6.66 -11.34
CA PHE A 358 -0.34 -6.31 -10.24
C PHE A 358 -1.69 -5.79 -10.76
N PRO A 359 -2.75 -5.93 -9.96
CA PRO A 359 -4.03 -5.31 -10.28
C PRO A 359 -3.93 -3.78 -10.22
N CYS A 360 -4.55 -3.11 -11.19
CA CYS A 360 -4.58 -1.66 -11.31
C CYS A 360 -5.94 -1.20 -11.88
N PHE A 361 -6.22 0.08 -11.76
CA PHE A 361 -7.48 0.69 -12.15
C PHE A 361 -7.25 1.77 -13.21
N TYR A 362 -8.19 1.90 -14.13
CA TYR A 362 -8.11 2.87 -15.23
C TYR A 362 -9.49 3.40 -15.58
N SER A 363 -9.51 4.53 -16.29
CA SER A 363 -10.71 5.06 -16.93
C SER A 363 -10.71 4.71 -18.40
N THR A 364 -11.86 4.29 -18.94
CA THR A 364 -12.02 4.02 -20.37
C THR A 364 -11.85 5.29 -21.21
N GLU A 365 -12.06 6.48 -20.63
CA GLU A 365 -11.89 7.77 -21.30
C GLU A 365 -10.41 8.18 -21.37
N ASN A 366 -9.58 7.74 -20.42
CA ASN A 366 -8.16 8.07 -20.35
C ASN A 366 -7.32 6.86 -19.91
N PRO A 367 -6.97 5.96 -20.84
CA PRO A 367 -6.15 4.79 -20.52
C PRO A 367 -4.65 5.11 -20.35
N GLU A 368 -4.21 6.35 -20.61
CA GLU A 368 -2.81 6.76 -20.44
C GLU A 368 -2.41 6.90 -18.97
N VAL A 369 -3.37 6.97 -18.04
CA VAL A 369 -3.12 7.09 -16.60
C VAL A 369 -3.83 5.97 -15.87
N VAL A 370 -3.07 5.25 -15.06
CA VAL A 370 -3.58 4.13 -14.27
C VAL A 370 -3.18 4.29 -12.82
N VAL A 371 -4.03 3.78 -11.94
CA VAL A 371 -3.91 3.96 -10.51
C VAL A 371 -3.77 2.60 -9.83
N ALA A 372 -2.82 2.49 -8.90
CA ALA A 372 -2.62 1.25 -8.14
C ALA A 372 -3.66 1.07 -7.02
N ARG A 373 -4.01 2.16 -6.31
CA ARG A 373 -4.96 2.14 -5.19
C ARG A 373 -6.20 2.95 -5.54
N PHE A 374 -7.32 2.27 -5.76
CA PHE A 374 -8.61 2.89 -5.97
C PHE A 374 -9.69 2.09 -5.25
N ASP A 375 -10.46 2.75 -4.38
CA ASP A 375 -11.59 2.16 -3.67
C ASP A 375 -12.68 3.22 -3.51
N LEU A 376 -13.62 3.20 -4.46
CA LEU A 376 -14.69 4.18 -4.50
C LEU A 376 -15.68 4.01 -3.34
N ALA A 377 -15.94 2.78 -2.90
CA ALA A 377 -16.88 2.49 -1.82
C ALA A 377 -16.38 3.07 -0.48
N THR A 378 -15.10 2.84 -0.17
CA THR A 378 -14.48 3.40 1.04
C THR A 378 -14.38 4.91 0.96
N THR A 379 -13.94 5.47 -0.18
CA THR A 379 -13.87 6.93 -0.37
C THR A 379 -15.25 7.58 -0.23
N THR A 380 -16.29 7.00 -0.81
CA THR A 380 -17.67 7.52 -0.71
C THR A 380 -18.18 7.47 0.73
N LYS A 381 -17.93 6.38 1.45
CA LYS A 381 -18.30 6.27 2.87
C LYS A 381 -17.58 7.30 3.74
N GLN A 382 -16.28 7.48 3.55
CA GLN A 382 -15.49 8.47 4.27
C GLN A 382 -15.98 9.89 3.97
N PHE A 383 -16.27 10.18 2.70
CA PHE A 383 -16.84 11.45 2.26
C PHE A 383 -18.17 11.77 2.95
N ILE A 384 -19.10 10.80 2.99
CA ILE A 384 -20.41 10.99 3.64
C ILE A 384 -20.23 11.29 5.13
N ILE A 385 -19.40 10.52 5.84
CA ILE A 385 -19.18 10.72 7.28
C ILE A 385 -18.50 12.08 7.53
N ALA A 386 -17.45 12.39 6.78
CA ALA A 386 -16.69 13.62 6.92
C ALA A 386 -17.50 14.87 6.54
N SER A 387 -18.48 14.75 5.64
CA SER A 387 -19.38 15.85 5.29
C SER A 387 -20.52 15.99 6.30
N LEU A 388 -21.18 14.89 6.66
CA LEU A 388 -22.41 14.91 7.45
C LEU A 388 -22.17 15.18 8.95
N LEU A 389 -21.10 14.63 9.52
CA LEU A 389 -20.83 14.79 10.96
C LEU A 389 -20.51 16.26 11.34
N PRO A 390 -19.58 16.98 10.70
CA PRO A 390 -19.29 18.36 11.06
C PRO A 390 -20.44 19.31 10.73
N THR A 391 -21.15 19.08 9.62
CA THR A 391 -22.28 19.93 9.22
C THR A 391 -23.46 19.80 10.16
N THR A 392 -23.81 18.59 10.59
CA THR A 392 -24.87 18.36 11.58
C THR A 392 -24.53 18.99 12.92
N LEU A 393 -23.30 18.80 13.43
CA LEU A 393 -22.84 19.46 14.66
C LEU A 393 -22.88 20.99 14.54
N PHE A 394 -22.43 21.55 13.41
CA PHE A 394 -22.48 22.98 13.15
C PHE A 394 -23.91 23.52 13.17
N ILE A 395 -24.83 22.87 12.46
CA ILE A 395 -26.24 23.30 12.38
C ILE A 395 -26.91 23.20 13.75
N VAL A 396 -26.74 22.08 14.46
CA VAL A 396 -27.34 21.88 15.79
C VAL A 396 -26.81 22.93 16.77
N SER A 397 -25.49 23.14 16.84
CA SER A 397 -24.90 24.15 17.73
C SER A 397 -25.31 25.57 17.36
N CYS A 398 -25.47 25.89 16.09
CA CYS A 398 -25.96 27.21 15.67
C CYS A 398 -27.43 27.42 16.08
N LEU A 399 -28.30 26.43 15.86
CA LEU A 399 -29.71 26.49 16.25
C LEU A 399 -29.89 26.60 17.76
N THR A 400 -29.11 25.84 18.56
CA THR A 400 -29.18 25.93 20.02
C THR A 400 -28.70 27.29 20.53
N LEU A 401 -27.67 27.88 19.94
CA LEU A 401 -27.21 29.22 20.30
C LEU A 401 -28.23 30.31 19.93
N ILE A 402 -28.85 30.22 18.76
CA ILE A 402 -29.94 31.13 18.37
C ILE A 402 -31.12 31.01 19.33
N PHE A 403 -31.47 29.78 19.72
CA PHE A 403 -32.53 29.53 20.70
C PHE A 403 -32.16 30.15 22.05
N CYS A 404 -30.97 29.85 22.58
CA CYS A 404 -30.49 30.43 23.84
C CYS A 404 -30.45 31.96 23.80
N GLN A 405 -30.03 32.57 22.70
CA GLN A 405 -30.02 34.03 22.53
C GLN A 405 -31.44 34.62 22.61
N ARG A 406 -32.46 33.92 22.09
CA ARG A 406 -33.85 34.39 22.15
C ARG A 406 -34.53 34.10 23.47
N THR A 407 -34.15 33.04 24.18
CA THR A 407 -34.86 32.59 25.38
C THR A 407 -34.18 32.97 26.69
N VAL A 408 -32.87 33.23 26.70
CA VAL A 408 -32.14 33.58 27.92
C VAL A 408 -32.14 35.08 28.11
N VAL A 409 -32.66 35.54 29.24
CA VAL A 409 -32.65 36.94 29.66
C VAL A 409 -31.83 37.05 30.93
N VAL A 410 -31.09 38.15 31.07
CA VAL A 410 -30.38 38.51 32.30
C VAL A 410 -31.34 39.33 33.15
N GLY A 411 -31.73 38.80 34.31
CA GLY A 411 -32.55 39.53 35.27
C GLY A 411 -31.76 40.64 35.98
N ASP A 412 -32.45 41.53 36.67
CA ASP A 412 -31.83 42.62 37.44
C ASP A 412 -30.89 42.12 38.57
N ASP A 413 -30.97 40.83 38.91
CA ASP A 413 -30.08 40.11 39.83
C ASP A 413 -28.80 39.56 39.16
N ALA A 414 -28.52 39.95 37.91
CA ALA A 414 -27.42 39.45 37.07
C ALA A 414 -27.41 37.92 36.87
N LYS A 415 -28.55 37.24 37.09
CA LYS A 415 -28.69 35.79 36.82
C LYS A 415 -29.34 35.54 35.46
N MET A 416 -28.83 34.54 34.75
CA MET A 416 -29.40 34.06 33.50
C MET A 416 -30.64 33.20 33.78
N ARG A 417 -31.79 33.53 33.18
CA ARG A 417 -33.05 32.77 33.32
C ARG A 417 -33.70 32.57 31.95
N PHE A 418 -34.44 31.48 31.78
CA PHE A 418 -35.27 31.28 30.60
C PHE A 418 -36.55 32.12 30.68
N GLN A 419 -36.86 32.86 29.63
CA GLN A 419 -37.99 33.79 29.51
C GLN A 419 -39.36 33.13 29.77
N GLY A 420 -39.46 31.80 29.60
CA GLY A 420 -40.66 31.01 29.89
C GLY A 420 -40.93 30.72 31.37
N CYS A 421 -39.93 30.80 32.25
CA CYS A 421 -40.10 30.50 33.69
C CYS A 421 -40.59 31.70 34.51
N VAL A 422 -40.60 32.92 33.96
CA VAL A 422 -41.08 34.12 34.67
C VAL A 422 -42.58 34.04 35.00
N LYS A 423 -43.36 33.27 34.23
CA LYS A 423 -44.79 33.05 34.52
C LYS A 423 -45.06 32.07 35.67
N ALA A 424 -44.10 31.25 36.08
CA ALA A 424 -44.31 30.23 37.11
C ALA A 424 -43.92 30.68 38.53
N GLU A 425 -43.02 31.65 38.67
CA GLU A 425 -42.61 32.16 39.99
C GLU A 425 -43.65 33.10 40.63
N THR A 426 -44.54 33.73 39.85
CA THR A 426 -45.53 34.67 40.39
C THR A 426 -46.67 33.97 41.14
N ASP A 427 -46.97 32.71 40.82
CA ASP A 427 -48.05 31.94 41.48
C ASP A 427 -47.59 31.18 42.74
N SER A 428 -46.29 30.96 42.94
CA SER A 428 -45.79 30.11 44.04
C SER A 428 -45.51 30.86 45.36
N VAL A 429 -45.62 32.19 45.38
CA VAL A 429 -45.39 33.02 46.58
C VAL A 429 -46.63 33.15 47.46
N ILE A 430 -47.83 32.88 46.95
CA ILE A 430 -49.09 33.05 47.71
C ILE A 430 -49.43 31.82 48.59
N GLU A 431 -49.01 30.60 48.23
CA GLU A 431 -49.41 29.39 48.99
C GLU A 431 -48.53 29.05 50.20
N LYS A 432 -47.31 29.58 50.32
CA LYS A 432 -46.38 29.18 51.40
C LYS A 432 -46.53 29.91 52.73
N ALA A 433 -47.51 30.80 52.88
CA ALA A 433 -47.81 31.46 54.16
C ALA A 433 -48.71 30.62 55.11
N ALA A 434 -49.21 29.45 54.67
CA ALA A 434 -50.21 28.69 55.40
C ALA A 434 -49.81 27.23 55.69
N SER A 435 -48.64 26.98 56.29
CA SER A 435 -48.44 25.80 57.16
C SER A 435 -47.11 25.86 57.90
N SER A 436 -47.02 26.71 58.91
CA SER A 436 -46.12 26.49 60.04
C SER A 436 -46.83 25.57 61.04
N ASN A 437 -46.29 24.37 61.29
CA ASN A 437 -46.25 23.73 62.61
C ASN A 437 -45.55 22.34 62.60
N ASN A 438 -44.59 22.21 63.52
CA ASN A 438 -44.01 21.00 64.14
C ASN A 438 -43.16 20.04 63.27
N ILE A 439 -41.83 20.01 63.43
CA ILE A 439 -40.98 19.41 64.50
C ILE A 439 -40.67 17.93 64.21
N ASN A 440 -39.35 17.67 64.05
CA ASN A 440 -38.50 16.50 64.34
C ASN A 440 -39.16 15.13 64.68
N ASP A 441 -38.65 13.95 64.31
CA ASP A 441 -37.27 13.46 64.39
C ASP A 441 -37.19 12.03 63.79
N ARG A 442 -35.97 11.47 63.68
CA ARG A 442 -35.54 10.06 63.38
C ARG A 442 -35.41 9.69 61.89
N GLY A 443 -34.33 9.09 61.40
CA GLY A 443 -33.12 8.54 62.01
C GLY A 443 -32.60 7.37 61.16
N GLY A 444 -31.30 7.40 60.82
CA GLY A 444 -30.43 6.23 60.59
C GLY A 444 -30.61 5.41 59.31
N GLY A 445 -29.48 5.08 58.65
CA GLY A 445 -29.43 3.89 57.78
C GLY A 445 -28.48 3.95 56.58
N ASN A 446 -27.20 3.75 56.87
CA ASN A 446 -26.12 3.29 55.98
C ASN A 446 -26.52 2.46 54.73
N SER A 447 -25.75 2.67 53.66
CA SER A 447 -24.95 1.62 52.97
C SER A 447 -25.21 1.37 51.48
N ILE A 448 -24.08 1.14 50.79
CA ILE A 448 -23.83 0.35 49.58
C ILE A 448 -23.77 1.07 48.22
N MET A 449 -22.53 1.10 47.71
CA MET A 449 -22.15 1.19 46.31
C MET A 449 -22.85 0.14 45.43
N ALA A 450 -23.19 0.49 44.19
CA ALA A 450 -22.63 -0.18 43.02
C ALA A 450 -23.15 0.44 41.73
N LEU A 451 -22.20 0.54 40.78
CA LEU A 451 -22.32 0.69 39.33
C LEU A 451 -22.52 2.11 38.79
#